data_AF-A0A4P9VK36-F1
#
_entry.id   AF-A0A4P9VK36-F1
#
_cell.length_a   1.000
_cell.length_b   1.000
_cell.length_c   1.000
_cell.angle_alpha   90.00
_cell.angle_beta   90.00
_cell.angle_gamma   90.00
#
_symmetry.space_group_name_H-M   'P 1'
#
loop_
_entity.id
_entity.type
_entity.pdbx_description
1 polymer ?
#
loop_
_entity_poly.entity_id
_entity_poly.type
_entity_poly.pdbx_seq_one_letter_code
_entity_poly.pdbx_strand_id
1 'polypeptide(L)'
;MIAFGHFTVNSVTAVKALVEEGMGMHVGPVWAFKEGLRSGDLVSVLPEYKLAAFPLHALFTSTAFVPAKVRSFIDAMIKSEISKKCAL
;
A
#
# COMPACT_ATOMS: atom_id res chain seq x y z
N MET A 1 -10.22 -8.23 -5.35
CA MET A 1 -11.26 -8.92 -4.57
C MET A 1 -11.58 -10.20 -5.31
N ILE A 2 -11.10 -11.38 -4.87
CA ILE A 2 -11.74 -12.70 -5.07
C ILE A 2 -11.30 -13.61 -3.92
N ALA A 3 -12.20 -13.99 -3.02
CA ALA A 3 -11.97 -14.96 -1.95
C ALA A 3 -13.27 -15.72 -1.69
N PHE A 4 -13.24 -17.05 -1.59
CA PHE A 4 -14.43 -17.86 -1.29
C PHE A 4 -14.87 -17.56 0.15
N GLY A 5 -15.97 -16.81 0.28
CA GLY A 5 -16.41 -16.19 1.54
C GLY A 5 -16.31 -14.67 1.46
N HIS A 6 -17.45 -13.99 1.49
CA HIS A 6 -17.56 -12.56 1.17
C HIS A 6 -17.07 -11.66 2.33
N PHE A 7 -15.77 -11.66 2.60
CA PHE A 7 -15.19 -10.74 3.59
C PHE A 7 -14.90 -9.38 2.95
N THR A 8 -15.53 -8.33 3.49
CA THR A 8 -15.21 -6.94 3.15
C THR A 8 -14.58 -6.30 4.37
N VAL A 9 -13.33 -5.86 4.23
CA VAL A 9 -12.56 -5.23 5.29
C VAL A 9 -11.90 -3.96 4.75
N ASN A 10 -11.77 -2.94 5.60
CA ASN A 10 -11.16 -1.66 5.22
C ASN A 10 -9.71 -1.51 5.73
N SER A 11 -9.10 -2.59 6.22
CA SER A 11 -7.73 -2.60 6.72
C SER A 11 -6.86 -3.55 5.91
N VAL A 12 -5.73 -3.04 5.41
CA VAL A 12 -4.73 -3.84 4.69
C VAL A 12 -4.18 -4.98 5.56
N THR A 13 -4.06 -4.78 6.87
CA THR A 13 -3.56 -5.81 7.79
C THR A 13 -4.54 -6.99 7.92
N ALA A 14 -5.83 -6.71 7.96
CA ALA A 14 -6.86 -7.75 8.01
C ALA A 14 -6.95 -8.54 6.70
N VAL A 15 -6.89 -7.83 5.56
CA VAL A 15 -6.80 -8.48 4.24
C VAL A 15 -5.57 -9.38 4.17
N LYS A 16 -4.41 -8.89 4.63
CA LYS A 16 -3.16 -9.64 4.60
C LYS A 16 -3.30 -10.99 5.33
N ALA A 17 -3.81 -10.96 6.56
CA ALA A 17 -4.03 -12.18 7.34
C ALA A 17 -5.00 -13.15 6.63
N LEU A 18 -6.11 -12.65 6.08
CA LEU A 18 -7.06 -13.50 5.35
C LEU A 18 -6.42 -14.18 4.12
N VAL A 19 -5.58 -13.47 3.39
CA VAL A 19 -4.89 -13.99 2.20
C VAL A 19 -3.80 -15.01 2.60
N GLU A 20 -3.05 -14.74 3.66
CA GLU A 20 -2.04 -15.66 4.20
C GLU A 20 -2.66 -16.95 4.76
N GLU A 21 -3.88 -16.89 5.31
CA GLU A 21 -4.67 -18.05 5.73
C GLU A 21 -5.38 -18.78 4.57
N GLY A 22 -5.12 -18.40 3.32
CA GLY A 22 -5.69 -19.06 2.15
C GLY A 22 -7.18 -18.79 1.94
N MET A 23 -7.76 -17.78 2.60
CA MET A 23 -9.17 -17.42 2.43
C MET A 23 -9.45 -16.81 1.05
N GLY A 24 -8.41 -16.45 0.29
CA GLY A 24 -8.48 -16.22 -1.15
C GLY A 24 -7.44 -15.26 -1.71
N MET A 25 -7.80 -14.58 -2.81
CA MET A 25 -6.97 -13.68 -3.61
C MET A 25 -7.30 -12.20 -3.37
N HIS A 26 -6.25 -11.40 -3.27
CA HIS A 26 -6.35 -9.95 -3.16
C HIS A 26 -5.55 -9.25 -4.25
N VAL A 27 -6.07 -8.11 -4.69
CA VAL A 27 -5.36 -7.20 -5.58
C VAL A 27 -4.99 -5.99 -4.74
N GLY A 28 -3.69 -5.81 -4.51
CA GLY A 28 -3.18 -4.80 -3.62
C GLY A 28 -1.68 -4.57 -3.82
N PRO A 29 -1.10 -3.69 -3.01
CA PRO A 29 0.30 -3.33 -3.17
C PRO A 29 1.24 -4.47 -2.79
N VAL A 30 2.26 -4.69 -3.61
CA VAL A 30 3.25 -5.77 -3.40
C VAL A 30 4.00 -5.60 -2.09
N TRP A 31 4.24 -4.37 -1.65
CA TRP A 31 4.94 -4.10 -0.39
C TRP A 31 4.25 -4.71 0.84
N ALA A 32 2.92 -4.86 0.83
CA ALA A 32 2.17 -5.41 1.96
C ALA A 32 2.35 -6.93 2.08
N PHE A 33 2.54 -7.61 0.94
CA PHE A 33 2.61 -9.07 0.81
C PHE A 33 4.03 -9.58 0.54
N LYS A 34 5.04 -8.70 0.61
CA LYS A 34 6.43 -9.02 0.26
C LYS A 34 6.98 -10.22 1.03
N GLU A 35 6.58 -10.40 2.29
CA GLU A 35 7.03 -11.52 3.12
C GLU A 35 6.46 -12.85 2.61
N GLY A 36 5.14 -12.96 2.47
CA GLY A 36 4.49 -14.18 1.96
C GLY A 36 4.90 -14.52 0.52
N LEU A 37 5.14 -13.51 -0.32
CA LEU A 37 5.69 -13.71 -1.67
C LEU A 37 7.15 -14.21 -1.65
N ARG A 38 7.93 -13.83 -0.64
CA ARG A 38 9.32 -14.27 -0.48
C ARG A 38 9.42 -15.67 0.10
N SER A 39 8.57 -16.02 1.06
CA SER A 39 8.51 -17.37 1.65
C SER A 39 7.93 -18.40 0.68
N GLY A 40 7.13 -17.95 -0.29
CA GLY A 40 6.42 -18.82 -1.23
C GLY A 40 5.03 -19.24 -0.75
N ASP A 41 4.61 -18.76 0.42
CA ASP A 41 3.26 -18.97 0.95
C ASP A 41 2.20 -18.24 0.08
N LEU A 42 2.62 -17.17 -0.60
CA LEU A 42 1.81 -16.43 -1.55
C LEU A 42 2.44 -16.47 -2.94
N VAL A 43 1.57 -16.50 -3.96
CA VAL A 43 1.97 -16.45 -5.37
C VAL A 43 1.24 -15.31 -6.10
N SER A 44 1.94 -14.66 -7.03
CA SER A 44 1.31 -13.68 -7.92
C SER A 44 0.57 -14.39 -9.04
N VAL A 45 -0.76 -14.29 -9.04
CA VAL A 45 -1.63 -15.01 -9.99
C VAL A 45 -1.72 -14.30 -11.36
N LEU A 46 -1.56 -12.97 -11.38
CA LEU A 46 -1.71 -12.14 -12.59
C LEU A 46 -0.53 -11.16 -12.74
N PRO A 47 0.70 -11.64 -12.97
CA PRO A 47 1.90 -10.79 -12.98
C PRO A 47 1.92 -9.77 -14.12
N GLU A 48 1.20 -10.02 -15.21
CA GLU A 48 1.11 -9.08 -16.34
C GLU A 48 0.12 -7.93 -16.10
N TYR A 49 -0.82 -8.10 -15.17
CA TYR A 49 -1.83 -7.09 -14.89
C TYR A 49 -1.36 -6.10 -13.84
N LYS A 50 -0.70 -5.03 -14.30
CA LYS A 50 -0.22 -3.96 -13.42
C LYS A 50 -1.30 -2.91 -13.21
N LEU A 51 -1.65 -2.67 -11.94
CA LEU A 51 -2.50 -1.54 -11.59
C LEU A 51 -1.72 -0.23 -11.72
N ALA A 52 -2.44 0.83 -12.11
CA ALA A 52 -1.90 2.18 -12.05
C ALA A 52 -1.54 2.52 -10.60
N ALA A 53 -0.38 3.15 -10.41
CA ALA A 53 0.04 3.61 -9.09
C ALA A 53 -0.96 4.65 -8.55
N PHE A 54 -1.30 4.54 -7.28
CA PHE A 54 -2.14 5.51 -6.61
C PHE A 54 -1.31 6.75 -6.27
N PRO A 55 -1.71 7.96 -6.68
CA PRO A 55 -0.95 9.16 -6.36
C PRO A 55 -1.03 9.45 -4.85
N LEU A 56 0.13 9.69 -4.23
CA LEU A 56 0.23 10.08 -2.82
C LEU A 56 0.35 11.59 -2.72
N HIS A 57 -0.59 12.23 -2.03
CA HIS A 57 -0.62 13.68 -1.84
C HIS A 57 -0.42 14.04 -0.37
N ALA A 58 0.42 15.06 -0.12
CA ALA A 58 0.51 15.70 1.19
C ALA A 58 -0.46 16.89 1.23
N LEU A 59 -1.52 16.78 2.02
CA LEU A 59 -2.52 17.84 2.17
C LEU A 59 -2.23 18.66 3.43
N PHE A 60 -2.25 19.98 3.28
CA PHE A 60 -2.10 20.95 4.37
C PHE A 60 -2.97 22.17 4.08
N THR A 61 -3.28 22.96 5.11
CA THR A 61 -4.11 24.15 4.96
C THR A 61 -3.42 25.20 4.10
N SER A 62 -4.16 25.77 3.15
CA SER A 62 -3.66 26.88 2.32
C SER A 62 -3.70 28.18 3.11
N THR A 63 -2.71 28.35 4.00
CA THR A 63 -2.48 29.60 4.73
C THR A 63 -1.45 30.46 4.01
N ALA A 64 -1.51 31.78 4.18
CA ALA A 64 -0.51 32.70 3.63
C ALA A 64 0.93 32.36 4.06
N PHE A 65 1.09 31.64 5.17
CA PHE A 65 2.36 31.15 5.68
C PHE A 65 2.23 29.70 6.10
N VAL A 66 3.08 28.82 5.56
CA VAL A 66 3.22 27.43 6.01
C VAL A 66 4.32 27.39 7.08
N PRO A 67 4.06 26.92 8.31
CA PRO A 67 5.07 26.85 9.35
C PRO A 67 6.30 26.04 8.91
N ALA A 68 7.50 26.53 9.22
CA ALA A 68 8.76 25.88 8.84
C ALA A 68 8.82 24.40 9.27
N LYS A 69 8.27 24.05 10.43
CA LYS A 69 8.17 22.66 10.90
C LYS A 69 7.39 21.75 9.94
N VAL A 70 6.28 22.24 9.37
CA VAL A 70 5.46 21.49 8.42
C VAL A 70 6.22 21.33 7.10
N ARG A 71 6.85 22.41 6.62
CA ARG A 71 7.65 22.37 5.40
C ARG A 71 8.82 21.40 5.51
N SER A 72 9.59 21.49 6.59
CA SER A 72 10.72 20.58 6.85
C SER A 72 10.27 19.12 6.98
N PHE A 73 9.09 18.86 7.55
CA PHE A 73 8.53 17.50 7.62
C PHE A 73 8.14 16.97 6.23
N ILE A 74 7.45 17.78 5.41
CA ILE A 74 7.11 17.41 4.03
C ILE A 74 8.38 17.17 3.21
N ASP A 75 9.35 18.06 3.29
CA ASP A 75 10.63 17.92 2.58
C ASP A 75 11.39 16.66 3.04
N ALA A 76 11.34 16.32 4.33
CA ALA A 76 11.90 15.09 4.86
C ALA A 76 11.15 13.84 4.34
N MET A 77 9.82 13.88 4.27
CA MET A 77 9.02 12.79 3.70
C MET A 77 9.30 12.58 2.21
N ILE A 78 9.43 13.65 1.42
CA ILE A 78 9.76 13.58 0.00
C ILE A 78 11.16 12.99 -0.20
N LYS A 79 12.13 13.37 0.64
CA LYS A 79 13.49 12.79 0.62
C LYS A 79 13.52 11.33 1.06
N SER A 80 12.58 10.91 1.91
CA SER A 80 12.49 9.54 2.40
C SER A 80 11.96 8.58 1.32
N GLU A 81 12.39 7.33 1.36
CA GLU A 81 11.99 6.28 0.40
C GLU A 81 10.52 5.85 0.50
N ILE A 82 9.72 6.51 1.35
CA ILE A 82 8.27 6.29 1.47
C ILE A 82 7.59 6.43 0.10
N SER A 83 8.02 7.41 -0.71
CA SER A 83 7.50 7.61 -2.07
C SER A 83 7.81 6.44 -3.03
N LYS A 84 8.96 5.76 -2.86
CA LYS A 84 9.35 4.63 -3.72
C LYS A 84 8.62 3.33 -3.36
N LYS A 85 8.32 3.12 -2.07
CA LYS A 85 7.62 1.92 -1.61
C LYS A 85 6.15 1.88 -2.01
N CYS A 86 5.48 3.03 -2.12
CA CYS A 86 4.07 3.08 -2.54
C CYS A 86 3.86 2.94 -4.05
N ALA A 87 4.91 3.13 -4.87
CA ALA A 87 4.84 3.10 -6.34
C ALA A 87 5.12 1.73 -6.96
N LEU A 88 5.48 0.72 -6.16
CA LEU A 88 5.84 -0.65 -6.59
C LEU A 88 4.91 -1.70 -5.97
#